data_AF-A0A8J5IR35-F1
#
_entry.id   AF-A0A8J5IR35-F1
#
_cell.length_a   1.000
_cell.length_b   1.000
_cell.length_c   1.000
_cell.angle_alpha   90.00
_cell.angle_beta   90.00
_cell.angle_gamma   90.00
#
_symmetry.space_group_name_H-M   'P 1'
#
loop_
_entity.id
_entity.type
_entity.pdbx_description
1 polymer ?
#
loop_
_entity_poly.entity_id
_entity_poly.type
_entity_poly.pdbx_seq_one_letter_code
_entity_poly.pdbx_strand_id
1 'polypeptide(L)'
;WLDQRRRSQVEISLLNAWSARSSTDGSSSTPKAVCKSLRLYTVDERRLDNPALKSWIRYTVEYNKQNPNTKSSMIGTLVEYYSEGLLLQMIIAAKNNPNTEKIVSELQRALLLYQISRRS
;
A
#
# COMPACT_ATOMS: atom_id res chain seq x y z
N TRP A 1 -9.70 -14.55 -18.60
CA TRP A 1 -9.86 -14.91 -17.17
C TRP A 1 -8.70 -15.72 -16.55
N LEU A 2 -7.53 -15.85 -17.21
CA LEU A 2 -6.30 -16.43 -16.62
C LEU A 2 -5.11 -15.45 -16.58
N ASP A 3 -5.26 -14.27 -17.17
CA ASP A 3 -4.16 -13.33 -17.37
C ASP A 3 -3.89 -12.44 -16.15
N GLN A 4 -4.95 -12.00 -15.47
CA GLN A 4 -4.87 -11.18 -14.24
C GLN A 4 -4.19 -11.91 -13.08
N ARG A 5 -4.56 -13.18 -12.81
CA ARG A 5 -3.96 -13.99 -11.74
C ARG A 5 -2.47 -14.28 -11.94
N ARG A 6 -2.03 -14.43 -13.21
CA ARG A 6 -0.61 -14.64 -13.55
C ARG A 6 0.19 -13.34 -13.43
N ARG A 7 -0.39 -12.18 -13.77
CA ARG A 7 0.22 -10.87 -13.56
C ARG A 7 0.46 -10.57 -12.08
N SER A 8 -0.55 -10.80 -11.21
CA SER A 8 -0.40 -10.57 -9.76
C SER A 8 0.63 -11.51 -9.12
N GLN A 9 0.73 -12.77 -9.57
CA GLN A 9 1.73 -13.72 -9.07
C GLN A 9 3.14 -13.30 -9.48
N VAL A 10 3.34 -12.89 -10.73
CA VAL A 10 4.64 -12.35 -11.19
C VAL A 10 5.01 -11.09 -10.40
N GLU A 11 4.07 -10.19 -10.17
CA GLU A 11 4.28 -8.97 -9.38
C GLU A 11 4.60 -9.25 -7.90
N ILE A 12 3.91 -10.22 -7.27
CA ILE A 12 4.21 -10.67 -5.90
C ILE A 12 5.59 -11.35 -5.84
N SER A 13 5.92 -12.17 -6.84
CA SER A 13 7.26 -12.78 -6.97
C SER A 13 8.34 -11.72 -7.18
N LEU A 14 8.05 -10.65 -7.93
CA LEU A 14 8.96 -9.51 -8.09
C LEU A 14 9.12 -8.77 -6.77
N LEU A 15 8.04 -8.52 -6.02
CA LEU A 15 8.12 -7.91 -4.68
C LEU A 15 9.04 -8.70 -3.74
N ASN A 16 8.89 -10.04 -3.74
CA ASN A 16 9.71 -10.94 -2.94
C ASN A 16 11.17 -10.96 -3.44
N ALA A 17 11.39 -11.00 -4.75
CA ALA A 17 12.73 -10.94 -5.33
C ALA A 17 13.43 -9.60 -5.10
N TRP A 18 12.68 -8.49 -5.03
CA TRP A 18 13.20 -7.16 -4.73
C TRP A 18 13.57 -6.98 -3.26
N SER A 19 12.87 -7.64 -2.34
CA SER A 19 13.30 -7.70 -0.92
C SER A 19 14.68 -8.35 -0.75
N ALA A 20 15.11 -9.17 -1.71
CA ALA A 20 16.42 -9.81 -1.74
C ALA A 20 17.49 -9.03 -2.53
N ARG A 21 17.14 -7.94 -3.25
CA ARG A 21 18.01 -7.30 -4.27
C ARG A 21 18.33 -5.81 -4.06
N SER A 22 18.06 -5.24 -2.89
CA SER A 22 18.12 -3.80 -2.58
C SER A 22 19.52 -3.15 -2.56
N SER A 23 20.47 -3.54 -3.43
CA SER A 23 21.85 -3.04 -3.41
C SER A 23 22.27 -2.08 -4.53
N THR A 24 21.51 -1.83 -5.62
CA THR A 24 22.10 -1.09 -6.77
C THR A 24 21.33 0.08 -7.38
N ASP A 25 20.08 0.36 -6.98
CA ASP A 25 19.40 1.62 -7.29
C ASP A 25 18.18 1.77 -6.36
N GLY A 26 18.27 2.70 -5.40
CA GLY A 26 17.24 2.90 -4.37
C GLY A 26 15.94 3.54 -4.86
N SER A 27 15.84 3.99 -6.12
CA SER A 27 14.67 4.71 -6.64
C SER A 27 13.55 3.78 -7.13
N SER A 28 13.92 2.61 -7.65
CA SER A 28 13.01 1.61 -8.23
C SER A 28 12.29 0.75 -7.18
N SER A 29 12.70 0.80 -5.90
CA SER A 29 12.08 0.07 -4.78
C SER A 29 11.21 0.92 -3.87
N THR A 30 11.06 2.24 -4.09
CA THR A 30 10.28 3.02 -3.10
C THR A 30 8.83 2.50 -3.05
N PRO A 31 8.17 2.50 -1.88
CA PRO A 31 6.77 2.12 -1.80
C PRO A 31 5.88 2.90 -2.79
N LYS A 32 6.19 4.18 -3.04
CA LYS A 32 5.50 4.96 -4.07
C LYS A 32 5.68 4.41 -5.49
N ALA A 33 6.90 4.01 -5.87
CA ALA A 33 7.18 3.41 -7.17
C ALA A 33 6.47 2.07 -7.35
N VAL A 34 6.48 1.21 -6.32
CA VAL A 34 5.79 -0.08 -6.31
C VAL A 34 4.26 0.11 -6.39
N CYS A 35 3.71 1.13 -5.72
CA CYS A 35 2.28 1.44 -5.81
C CYS A 35 1.87 1.75 -7.26
N LYS A 36 2.72 2.52 -7.95
CA LYS A 36 2.49 2.95 -9.34
C LYS A 36 2.62 1.79 -10.33
N SER A 37 3.60 0.90 -10.15
CA SER A 37 3.78 -0.26 -11.03
C SER A 37 2.62 -1.24 -10.95
N LEU A 38 2.11 -1.48 -9.74
CA LEU A 38 0.92 -2.30 -9.47
C LEU A 38 -0.40 -1.60 -9.83
N ARG A 39 -0.35 -0.34 -10.28
CA ARG A 39 -1.52 0.46 -10.65
C ARG A 39 -2.59 0.53 -9.57
N LEU A 40 -2.18 0.50 -8.30
CA LEU A 40 -3.11 0.41 -7.18
C LEU A 40 -4.05 1.63 -7.14
N TYR A 41 -3.60 2.78 -7.65
CA TYR A 41 -4.39 4.02 -7.79
C TYR A 41 -5.67 3.90 -8.65
N THR A 42 -5.85 2.82 -9.41
CA THR A 42 -7.03 2.61 -10.26
C THR A 42 -8.25 2.12 -9.45
N VAL A 43 -9.46 2.31 -10.00
CA VAL A 43 -10.72 1.95 -9.31
C VAL A 43 -10.84 0.45 -9.04
N ASP A 44 -10.35 -0.39 -9.97
CA ASP A 44 -10.43 -1.84 -9.84
C ASP A 44 -9.42 -2.36 -8.81
N GLU A 45 -8.24 -1.77 -8.75
CA GLU A 45 -7.13 -2.24 -7.91
C GLU A 45 -7.14 -1.62 -6.50
N ARG A 46 -7.85 -0.51 -6.26
CA ARG A 46 -7.92 0.14 -4.94
C ARG A 46 -8.75 -0.61 -3.90
N ARG A 47 -9.41 -1.72 -4.25
CA ARG A 47 -10.26 -2.45 -3.31
C ARG A 47 -9.45 -3.02 -2.16
N LEU A 48 -9.94 -2.90 -0.92
CA LEU A 48 -9.21 -3.39 0.26
C LEU A 48 -9.14 -4.93 0.35
N ASP A 49 -9.94 -5.64 -0.43
CA ASP A 49 -9.81 -7.10 -0.61
C ASP A 49 -8.78 -7.50 -1.68
N ASN A 50 -8.23 -6.55 -2.45
CA ASN A 50 -7.23 -6.81 -3.48
C ASN A 50 -5.90 -7.32 -2.87
N PRO A 51 -5.47 -8.55 -3.18
CA PRO A 51 -4.21 -9.11 -2.70
C PRO A 51 -2.97 -8.25 -3.02
N ALA A 52 -2.95 -7.52 -4.14
CA ALA A 52 -1.84 -6.64 -4.50
C ALA A 52 -1.75 -5.44 -3.55
N LEU A 53 -2.88 -4.81 -3.22
CA LEU A 53 -2.93 -3.72 -2.24
C LEU A 53 -2.52 -4.19 -0.84
N LYS A 54 -2.99 -5.37 -0.42
CA LYS A 54 -2.58 -5.97 0.87
C LYS A 54 -1.06 -6.21 0.92
N SER A 55 -0.51 -6.77 -0.15
CA SER A 55 0.94 -7.03 -0.26
C SER A 55 1.74 -5.74 -0.22
N TRP A 56 1.28 -4.69 -0.92
CA TRP A 56 1.93 -3.39 -0.96
C TRP A 56 1.91 -2.66 0.39
N ILE A 57 0.79 -2.74 1.14
CA ILE A 57 0.71 -2.18 2.51
C ILE A 57 1.77 -2.84 3.39
N ARG A 58 1.83 -4.19 3.40
CA ARG A 58 2.82 -4.95 4.18
C ARG A 58 4.25 -4.60 3.77
N TYR A 59 4.49 -4.49 2.47
CA TYR A 59 5.78 -4.06 1.93
C TYR A 59 6.21 -2.70 2.45
N THR A 60 5.30 -1.72 2.45
CA THR A 60 5.60 -0.36 2.93
C THR A 60 5.95 -0.34 4.42
N VAL A 61 5.25 -1.16 5.22
CA VAL A 61 5.58 -1.33 6.65
C VAL A 61 7.00 -1.87 6.82
N GLU A 62 7.35 -2.93 6.08
CA GLU A 62 8.66 -3.57 6.20
C GLU A 62 9.79 -2.69 5.66
N TYR A 63 9.57 -2.02 4.54
CA TYR A 63 10.46 -1.00 4.00
C TYR A 63 10.75 0.08 5.05
N ASN A 64 9.74 0.60 5.75
CA ASN A 64 9.92 1.64 6.76
C ASN A 64 10.65 1.18 8.02
N LYS A 65 10.60 -0.11 8.37
CA LYS A 65 11.42 -0.67 9.47
C LYS A 65 12.90 -0.71 9.07
N GLN A 66 13.17 -1.10 7.84
CA GLN A 66 14.54 -1.18 7.30
C GLN A 66 15.12 0.20 6.96
N ASN A 67 14.27 1.19 6.72
CA ASN A 67 14.63 2.55 6.32
C ASN A 67 14.12 3.60 7.33
N PRO A 68 14.60 3.59 8.59
CA PRO A 68 14.06 4.45 9.64
C PRO A 68 14.27 5.95 9.40
N ASN A 69 15.33 6.32 8.66
CA ASN A 69 15.70 7.71 8.35
C ASN A 69 15.05 8.25 7.07
N THR A 70 14.50 7.37 6.22
CA THR A 70 13.91 7.69 4.91
C THR A 70 12.55 7.03 4.74
N LYS A 71 11.74 7.06 5.80
CA LYS A 71 10.41 6.43 5.83
C LYS A 71 9.53 6.98 4.71
N SER A 72 8.94 6.06 3.94
CA SER A 72 7.88 6.41 3.00
C SER A 72 6.56 6.53 3.75
N SER A 73 5.84 7.64 3.53
CA SER A 73 4.48 7.79 4.07
C SER A 73 3.51 6.95 3.25
N MET A 74 3.17 5.76 3.76
CA MET A 74 2.14 4.89 3.17
C MET A 74 0.84 5.66 2.98
N ILE A 75 0.37 6.33 4.04
CA ILE A 75 -0.85 7.14 4.00
C ILE A 75 -0.68 8.36 3.12
N GLY A 76 0.48 9.03 3.12
CA GLY A 76 0.73 10.13 2.20
C GLY A 76 0.58 9.70 0.74
N THR A 77 1.08 8.52 0.39
CA THR A 77 0.94 7.94 -0.95
C THR A 77 -0.53 7.62 -1.27
N LEU A 78 -1.26 7.00 -0.32
CA LEU A 78 -2.67 6.67 -0.52
C LEU A 78 -3.55 7.92 -0.61
N VAL A 79 -3.29 8.95 0.18
CA VAL A 79 -3.99 10.25 0.14
C VAL A 79 -3.68 10.98 -1.16
N GLU A 80 -2.47 10.92 -1.69
CA GLU A 80 -2.12 11.49 -3.00
C GLU A 80 -2.94 10.87 -4.13
N TYR A 81 -3.16 9.55 -4.11
CA TYR A 81 -3.89 8.86 -5.17
C TYR A 81 -5.42 8.82 -4.98
N TYR A 82 -5.89 8.74 -3.74
CA TYR A 82 -7.31 8.57 -3.45
C TYR A 82 -7.96 9.77 -2.80
N SER A 83 -7.23 10.81 -2.41
CA SER A 83 -7.70 11.82 -1.45
C SER A 83 -8.01 11.24 -0.07
N GLU A 84 -8.02 12.11 0.94
CA GLU A 84 -8.34 11.74 2.32
C GLU A 84 -9.79 11.25 2.46
N GLY A 85 -10.74 11.93 1.80
CA GLY A 85 -12.17 11.62 1.92
C GLY A 85 -12.55 10.27 1.32
N LEU A 86 -12.03 9.95 0.13
CA LEU A 86 -12.33 8.66 -0.50
C LEU A 86 -11.57 7.51 0.20
N LEU A 87 -10.36 7.72 0.73
CA LEU A 87 -9.69 6.73 1.58
C LEU A 87 -10.53 6.40 2.83
N LEU A 88 -11.12 7.41 3.47
CA LEU A 88 -12.03 7.22 4.60
C LEU A 88 -13.29 6.42 4.21
N GLN A 89 -13.89 6.72 3.06
CA GLN A 89 -15.05 5.97 2.56
C GLN A 89 -14.71 4.49 2.30
N MET A 90 -13.54 4.22 1.73
CA MET A 90 -13.08 2.84 1.50
C MET A 90 -12.91 2.06 2.81
N ILE A 91 -12.31 2.70 3.82
CA ILE A 91 -12.17 2.15 5.17
C ILE A 91 -13.54 1.84 5.79
N ILE A 92 -14.50 2.77 5.68
CA ILE A 92 -15.86 2.60 6.21
C ILE A 92 -16.57 1.43 5.51
N ALA A 93 -16.49 1.36 4.18
CA ALA A 93 -17.12 0.31 3.39
C ALA A 93 -16.56 -1.10 3.71
N ALA A 94 -15.28 -1.20 4.05
CA ALA A 94 -14.62 -2.46 4.37
C ALA A 94 -14.71 -2.86 5.85
N LYS A 95 -15.25 -1.99 6.72
CA LYS A 95 -15.25 -2.20 8.18
C LYS A 95 -15.97 -3.48 8.62
N ASN A 96 -17.02 -3.88 7.90
CA ASN A 96 -17.85 -5.04 8.26
C ASN A 96 -17.41 -6.33 7.55
N ASN A 97 -16.32 -6.30 6.78
CA ASN A 97 -15.79 -7.50 6.11
C ASN A 97 -14.66 -8.11 6.95
N PRO A 98 -14.83 -9.34 7.49
CA PRO A 98 -13.81 -9.99 8.32
C PRO A 98 -12.45 -10.16 7.59
N ASN A 99 -12.47 -10.29 6.27
CA ASN A 99 -11.24 -10.43 5.47
C ASN A 99 -10.41 -9.15 5.37
N THR A 100 -10.96 -8.01 5.78
CA THR A 100 -10.32 -6.69 5.70
C THR A 100 -10.11 -6.02 7.06
N GLU A 101 -10.63 -6.59 8.15
CA GLU A 101 -10.60 -6.03 9.51
C GLU A 101 -9.19 -5.55 9.95
N LYS A 102 -8.18 -6.40 9.75
CA LYS A 102 -6.80 -6.08 10.11
C LYS A 102 -6.26 -4.86 9.35
N ILE A 103 -6.46 -4.83 8.04
CA ILE A 103 -5.99 -3.72 7.18
C ILE A 103 -6.78 -2.45 7.46
N VAL A 104 -8.08 -2.55 7.70
CA VAL A 104 -8.92 -1.41 8.09
C VAL A 104 -8.38 -0.77 9.36
N SER A 105 -8.04 -1.57 10.38
CA SER A 105 -7.49 -1.07 11.64
C SER A 105 -6.13 -0.37 11.46
N GLU A 106 -5.24 -0.96 10.66
CA GLU A 106 -3.93 -0.38 10.34
C GLU A 106 -4.08 0.94 9.58
N LEU A 107 -4.95 1.00 8.57
CA LEU A 107 -5.20 2.20 7.77
C LEU A 107 -5.86 3.31 8.60
N GLN A 108 -6.82 2.99 9.47
CA GLN A 108 -7.45 3.96 10.37
C GLN A 108 -6.40 4.61 11.28
N ARG A 109 -5.58 3.80 11.95
CA ARG A 109 -4.53 4.31 12.84
C ARG A 109 -3.55 5.21 12.09
N ALA A 110 -3.10 4.77 10.93
CA ALA A 110 -2.13 5.53 10.15
C ALA A 110 -2.74 6.84 9.60
N LEU A 111 -4.00 6.83 9.19
CA LEU A 111 -4.70 8.03 8.72
C LEU A 111 -4.86 9.07 9.82
N LEU A 112 -5.21 8.65 11.04
CA LEU A 112 -5.30 9.54 12.20
C LEU A 112 -3.94 10.17 12.53
N LEU A 113 -2.87 9.38 12.57
CA LEU A 113 -1.52 9.90 12.82
C LEU A 113 -1.08 10.91 11.75
N TYR A 114 -1.36 10.62 10.48
CA TYR A 114 -1.07 11.53 9.38
C TYR A 114 -1.82 12.86 9.51
N GLN A 115 -3.12 12.84 9.86
CA GLN A 115 -3.92 14.03 10.07
C GLN A 115 -3.41 14.88 11.24
N ILE A 116 -3.03 14.25 12.35
CA ILE A 116 -2.47 14.95 13.52
C ILE A 116 -1.18 15.67 13.14
N SER A 117 -0.25 14.96 12.49
CA SER A 117 1.02 15.55 12.06
C SER A 117 0.88 16.67 11.03
N ARG A 118 -0.21 16.67 10.24
CA ARG A 118 -0.47 17.73 9.25
C ARG A 118 -1.12 18.98 9.86
N ARG A 119 -1.78 18.84 11.01
CA ARG A 119 -2.54 19.92 11.68
C ARG A 119 -1.78 20.54 12.86
N SER A 120 -0.69 19.93 13.30
CA SER A 120 0.25 20.43 14.32
C SER A 120 1.29 21.38 13.71
#